data_AF-A0A820MF44-F1
#
_entry.id   AF-A0A820MF44-F1
#
_cell.length_a   1.000
_cell.length_b   1.000
_cell.length_c   1.000
_cell.angle_alpha   90.00
_cell.angle_beta   90.00
_cell.angle_gamma   90.00
#
_symmetry.space_group_name_H-M   'P 1'
#
loop_
_entity.id
_entity.type
_entity.pdbx_description
1 polymer ?
#
loop_
_entity_poly.entity_id
_entity_poly.type
_entity_poly.pdbx_seq_one_letter_code
_entity_poly.pdbx_strand_id
1 'polypeptide(L)'
;MYAKFKARWREQQTVTDQKLSRNSKSIEIVKLWNRLNKDGLTPLTLAADLGQAKMLSWLLYERKKIQWSYGNVSCVLHPLDQFDLDFQKEGKQRPLSVLEVMIKNNDPKLVHPIIISLIDKKWKQFAYRILIRRFFLTFVYLLSFLITTILEQAPSETTADENDKTVTTDGKSLDFSRQIISAVGRFIVIEGALWKSAYEINEMCTLGLWNYWNSAGSIFLENFLACSFCFCIFTVQTLRLFDMQHETVILAFASLLGWSYMFFFTMPFRFTGPFVIMIYKMLFNDVLRFCIIYIIFLTGFSQCFFILFNGNERARIALNIESRMSTSKRQLNINKYRVDVQGERYLQVEQVNDALGYPKDDEANDDE
;
A
#
# COMPACT_ATOMS: atom_id res chain seq x y z
N MET A 1 40.16 65.31 39.21
CA MET A 1 40.26 64.79 37.82
C MET A 1 40.53 63.28 37.79
N TYR A 2 41.53 62.77 38.51
CA TYR A 2 41.91 61.34 38.58
C TYR A 2 40.78 60.37 39.03
N ALA A 3 40.01 60.73 40.06
CA ALA A 3 38.89 59.89 40.54
C ALA A 3 37.81 59.67 39.47
N LYS A 4 37.54 60.70 38.65
CA LYS A 4 36.55 60.66 37.55
C LYS A 4 37.02 59.78 36.39
N PHE A 5 38.33 59.78 36.12
CA PHE A 5 38.94 58.89 35.13
C PHE A 5 38.93 57.42 35.59
N LYS A 6 39.30 57.16 36.86
CA LYS A 6 39.28 55.81 37.44
C LYS A 6 37.87 55.20 37.50
N ALA A 7 36.84 56.02 37.69
CA ALA A 7 35.44 55.59 37.63
C ALA A 7 35.03 55.18 36.19
N ARG A 8 35.33 56.03 35.19
CA ARG A 8 35.06 55.72 33.77
C ARG A 8 35.80 54.47 33.28
N TRP A 9 37.03 54.27 33.73
CA TRP A 9 37.83 53.10 33.36
C TRP A 9 37.24 51.80 33.94
N ARG A 10 36.75 51.83 35.19
CA ARG A 10 36.02 50.70 35.78
C ARG A 10 34.68 50.42 35.08
N GLU A 11 33.93 51.45 34.71
CA GLU A 11 32.69 51.28 33.92
C GLU A 11 33.00 50.59 32.58
N GLN A 12 34.02 51.03 31.86
CA GLN A 12 34.42 50.39 30.60
C GLN A 12 34.86 48.92 30.78
N GLN A 13 35.60 48.61 31.85
CA GLN A 13 35.94 47.22 32.17
C GLN A 13 34.69 46.38 32.46
N THR A 14 33.77 46.87 33.31
CA THR A 14 32.55 46.12 33.66
C THR A 14 31.66 45.84 32.44
N VAL A 15 31.57 46.78 31.49
CA VAL A 15 30.83 46.61 30.24
C VAL A 15 31.50 45.57 29.34
N THR A 16 32.84 45.53 29.32
CA THR A 16 33.62 44.58 28.51
C THR A 16 33.51 43.17 29.09
N ASP A 17 33.60 43.03 30.42
CA ASP A 17 33.45 41.76 31.14
C ASP A 17 32.03 41.20 31.01
N GLN A 18 31.00 42.05 31.04
CA GLN A 18 29.61 41.64 30.79
C GLN A 18 29.40 41.12 29.36
N LYS A 19 30.05 41.74 28.36
CA LYS A 19 29.99 41.26 26.97
C LYS A 19 30.71 39.92 26.81
N LEU A 20 31.90 39.77 27.40
CA LEU A 20 32.65 38.52 27.41
C LEU A 20 31.88 37.38 28.10
N SER A 21 31.27 37.66 29.25
CA SER A 21 30.44 36.69 30.00
C SER A 21 29.17 36.30 29.24
N ARG A 22 28.51 37.23 28.55
CA ARG A 22 27.38 36.90 27.67
C ARG A 22 27.80 36.02 26.50
N ASN A 23 28.94 36.32 25.88
CA ASN A 23 29.47 35.52 24.79
C ASN A 23 29.85 34.10 25.27
N SER A 24 30.54 33.95 26.40
CA SER A 24 30.90 32.62 26.92
C SER A 24 29.66 31.79 27.26
N LYS A 25 28.67 32.37 27.94
CA LYS A 25 27.38 31.70 28.21
C LYS A 25 26.67 31.30 26.93
N SER A 26 26.64 32.15 25.91
CA SER A 26 26.01 31.82 24.63
C SER A 26 26.69 30.64 23.92
N ILE A 27 28.01 30.52 24.03
CA ILE A 27 28.78 29.41 23.45
C ILE A 27 28.49 28.11 24.20
N GLU A 28 28.43 28.15 25.53
CA GLU A 28 28.07 26.99 26.35
C GLU A 28 26.65 26.51 26.08
N ILE A 29 25.70 27.44 25.95
CA ILE A 29 24.32 27.15 25.56
C ILE A 29 24.33 26.46 24.20
N VAL A 30 24.92 27.04 23.15
CA VAL A 30 24.95 26.39 21.82
C VAL A 30 25.58 24.98 21.88
N LYS A 31 26.61 24.79 22.70
CA LYS A 31 27.24 23.47 22.90
C LYS A 31 26.28 22.46 23.54
N LEU A 32 25.44 22.88 24.48
CA LEU A 32 24.42 22.02 25.11
C LEU A 32 23.33 21.60 24.12
N TRP A 33 22.93 22.49 23.22
CA TRP A 33 21.86 22.23 22.25
C TRP A 33 22.28 21.25 21.14
N ASN A 34 23.58 21.19 20.86
CA ASN A 34 24.16 20.27 19.88
C ASN A 34 24.69 18.98 20.52
N ARG A 35 24.53 18.81 21.83
CA ARG A 35 24.95 17.58 22.51
C ARG A 35 24.00 16.45 22.15
N LEU A 36 24.57 15.33 21.72
CA LEU A 36 23.82 14.13 21.34
C LEU A 36 23.63 13.21 22.55
N ASN A 37 22.49 12.52 22.60
CA ASN A 37 22.26 11.40 23.50
C ASN A 37 22.95 10.11 22.96
N LYS A 38 22.79 8.99 23.67
CA LYS A 38 23.34 7.69 23.23
C LYS A 38 22.73 7.19 21.91
N ASP A 39 21.53 7.65 21.60
CA ASP A 39 20.78 7.30 20.38
C ASP A 39 21.05 8.28 19.22
N GLY A 40 21.97 9.23 19.39
CA GLY A 40 22.31 10.22 18.36
C GLY A 40 21.26 11.32 18.15
N LEU A 41 20.42 11.60 19.15
CA LEU A 41 19.40 12.66 19.15
C LEU A 41 19.88 13.89 19.93
N THR A 42 19.62 15.09 19.39
CA THR A 42 19.76 16.37 20.10
C THR A 42 18.55 16.61 21.00
N PRO A 43 18.59 17.55 21.96
CA PRO A 43 17.42 17.88 22.78
C PRO A 43 16.19 18.27 21.96
N LEU A 44 16.39 18.90 20.79
CA LEU A 44 15.31 19.28 19.89
C LEU A 44 14.73 18.07 19.15
N THR A 45 15.58 17.19 18.61
CA THR A 45 15.11 15.99 17.90
C THR A 45 14.50 14.98 18.88
N LEU A 46 14.99 14.92 20.11
CA LEU A 46 14.39 14.14 21.20
C LEU A 46 13.02 14.67 21.60
N ALA A 47 12.85 16.00 21.71
CA ALA A 47 11.55 16.60 21.97
C ALA A 47 10.55 16.29 20.83
N ALA A 48 11.04 16.21 19.59
CA ALA A 48 10.26 15.77 18.45
C ALA A 48 9.91 14.27 18.53
N ASP A 49 10.88 13.44 18.91
CA ASP A 49 10.71 12.00 19.02
C ASP A 49 9.68 11.61 20.09
N LEU A 50 9.70 12.32 21.22
CA LEU A 50 8.77 12.12 22.33
C LEU A 50 7.37 12.73 22.10
N GLY A 51 7.14 13.40 20.97
CA GLY A 51 5.87 14.04 20.66
C GLY A 51 5.54 15.27 21.52
N GLN A 52 6.53 15.87 22.19
CA GLN A 52 6.33 16.96 23.17
C GLN A 52 6.27 18.34 22.50
N ALA A 53 5.12 18.66 21.91
CA ALA A 53 4.90 19.90 21.15
C ALA A 53 5.24 21.19 21.93
N LYS A 54 4.90 21.26 23.23
CA LYS A 54 5.20 22.43 24.08
C LYS A 54 6.71 22.64 24.21
N MET A 55 7.46 21.58 24.54
CA MET A 55 8.92 21.64 24.66
C MET A 55 9.56 22.02 23.33
N LEU A 56 9.12 21.41 22.22
CA LEU A 56 9.59 21.74 20.88
C LEU A 56 9.37 23.23 20.56
N SER A 57 8.18 23.77 20.84
CA SER A 57 7.86 25.19 20.60
C SER A 57 8.69 26.13 21.46
N TRP A 58 8.95 25.77 22.71
CA TRP A 58 9.80 26.54 23.62
C TRP A 58 11.25 26.55 23.14
N LEU A 59 11.79 25.38 22.77
CA LEU A 59 13.13 25.27 22.20
C LEU A 59 13.25 26.12 20.93
N LEU A 60 12.27 26.05 20.02
CA LEU A 60 12.26 26.86 18.80
C LEU A 60 12.20 28.36 19.07
N TYR A 61 11.45 28.76 20.09
CA TYR A 61 11.32 30.15 20.50
C TYR A 61 12.64 30.69 21.06
N GLU A 62 13.33 29.91 21.89
CA GLU A 62 14.58 30.34 22.54
C GLU A 62 15.77 30.38 21.54
N ARG A 63 15.81 29.50 20.53
CA ARG A 63 16.87 29.52 19.49
C ARG A 63 16.77 30.67 18.50
N LYS A 64 15.64 31.35 18.46
CA LYS A 64 15.36 32.34 17.42
C LYS A 64 16.24 33.58 17.60
N LYS A 65 16.69 34.16 16.50
CA LYS A 65 17.39 35.45 16.50
C LYS A 65 16.51 36.51 15.85
N ILE A 66 16.28 37.62 16.54
CA ILE A 66 15.51 38.73 15.97
C ILE A 66 16.46 39.53 15.09
N GLN A 67 16.16 39.62 13.79
CA GLN A 67 16.96 40.41 12.86
C GLN A 67 16.59 41.89 12.96
N TRP A 68 15.30 42.17 12.97
CA TRP A 68 14.73 43.49 13.17
C TRP A 68 13.28 43.39 13.65
N SER A 69 12.82 44.42 14.34
CA SER A 69 11.43 44.58 14.76
C SER A 69 10.98 46.02 14.51
N TYR A 70 9.86 46.18 13.82
CA TYR A 70 9.23 47.47 13.57
C TYR A 70 7.77 47.42 14.04
N GLY A 71 7.45 48.11 15.13
CA GLY A 71 6.13 48.05 15.77
C GLY A 71 5.73 46.61 16.07
N ASN A 72 4.63 46.16 15.47
CA ASN A 72 4.07 44.81 15.67
C ASN A 72 4.64 43.76 14.71
N VAL A 73 5.55 44.12 13.79
CA VAL A 73 6.14 43.20 12.81
C VAL A 73 7.60 42.94 13.17
N SER A 74 7.96 41.68 13.35
CA SER A 74 9.34 41.26 13.60
C SER A 74 9.81 40.25 12.56
N CYS A 75 11.00 40.48 11.99
CA CYS A 75 11.69 39.47 11.21
C CYS A 75 12.56 38.63 12.14
N VAL A 76 12.26 37.34 12.17
CA VAL A 76 12.89 36.35 13.05
C VAL A 76 13.62 35.32 12.22
N LEU A 77 14.88 35.09 12.56
CA LEU A 77 15.77 34.09 11.98
C LEU A 77 15.75 32.84 12.85
N HIS A 78 15.35 31.71 12.28
CA HIS A 78 15.44 30.41 12.93
C HIS A 78 16.65 29.65 12.39
N PRO A 79 17.50 29.06 13.26
CA PRO A 79 18.62 28.24 12.79
C PRO A 79 18.09 26.94 12.17
N LEU A 80 18.63 26.58 11.00
CA LEU A 80 18.24 25.39 10.23
C LEU A 80 19.14 24.17 10.50
N ASP A 81 20.16 24.34 11.34
CA ASP A 81 21.21 23.35 11.63
C ASP A 81 20.71 21.96 12.05
N GLN A 82 19.54 21.87 12.67
CA GLN A 82 18.93 20.60 13.11
C GLN A 82 17.64 20.26 12.32
N PHE A 83 17.17 21.15 11.45
CA PHE A 83 15.97 20.98 10.64
C PHE A 83 16.27 20.45 9.24
N ASP A 84 17.41 20.82 8.68
CA ASP A 84 17.80 20.46 7.32
C ASP A 84 19.31 20.26 7.30
N LEU A 85 19.75 19.09 7.75
CA LEU A 85 21.15 18.72 7.73
C LEU A 85 21.57 18.48 6.28
N ASP A 86 22.57 19.22 5.81
CA ASP A 86 23.13 19.05 4.48
C ASP A 86 23.57 17.59 4.28
N PHE A 87 23.01 16.94 3.26
CA PHE A 87 23.29 15.54 2.89
C PHE A 87 24.77 15.26 2.59
N GLN A 88 25.61 16.29 2.45
CA GLN A 88 27.04 16.16 2.13
C GLN A 88 27.91 15.58 3.24
N LYS A 89 27.44 15.46 4.50
CA LYS A 89 28.18 14.77 5.57
C LYS A 89 27.70 13.32 5.69
N GLU A 90 27.99 12.53 4.67
CA GLU A 90 27.73 11.07 4.60
C GLU A 90 28.66 10.28 5.53
N GLY A 91 28.61 10.57 6.83
CA GLY A 91 29.08 9.64 7.85
C GLY A 91 27.99 8.63 8.18
N LYS A 92 28.36 7.37 8.46
CA LYS A 92 27.48 6.25 8.87
C LYS A 92 26.55 6.53 10.06
N GLN A 93 26.70 7.68 10.73
CA GLN A 93 25.93 8.11 11.89
C GLN A 93 25.58 9.60 11.78
N ARG A 94 24.82 9.97 10.75
CA ARG A 94 24.21 11.30 10.73
C ARG A 94 23.08 11.35 11.77
N PRO A 95 23.01 12.39 12.63
CA PRO A 95 21.85 12.56 13.51
C PRO A 95 20.61 12.79 12.65
N LEU A 96 19.47 12.20 13.05
CA LEU A 96 18.21 12.38 12.34
C LEU A 96 17.79 13.85 12.36
N SER A 97 17.34 14.37 11.22
CA SER A 97 16.75 15.70 11.17
C SER A 97 15.43 15.74 11.93
N VAL A 98 15.08 16.89 12.53
CA VAL A 98 13.76 17.11 13.14
C VAL A 98 12.63 16.79 12.16
N LEU A 99 12.80 17.10 10.87
CA LEU A 99 11.82 16.75 9.84
C LEU A 99 11.68 15.24 9.65
N GLU A 100 12.79 14.50 9.64
CA GLU A 100 12.79 13.04 9.48
C GLU A 100 12.12 12.35 10.68
N VAL A 101 12.44 12.80 11.90
CA VAL A 101 11.80 12.30 13.14
C VAL A 101 10.29 12.58 13.14
N MET A 102 9.88 13.78 12.71
CA MET A 102 8.46 14.13 12.62
C MET A 102 7.70 13.28 11.59
N ILE A 103 8.32 13.01 10.43
CA ILE A 103 7.73 12.12 9.43
C ILE A 103 7.59 10.70 9.98
N LYS A 104 8.60 10.21 10.72
CA LYS A 104 8.60 8.89 11.34
C LYS A 104 7.46 8.73 12.36
N ASN A 105 7.24 9.72 13.22
CA ASN A 105 6.27 9.61 14.30
C ASN A 105 4.83 9.95 13.85
N ASN A 106 4.67 10.64 12.71
CA ASN A 106 3.38 10.98 12.10
C ASN A 106 2.39 11.65 13.08
N ASP A 107 2.90 12.44 14.00
CA ASP A 107 2.10 13.06 15.05
C ASP A 107 1.62 14.46 14.64
N PRO A 108 0.29 14.70 14.51
CA PRO A 108 -0.24 15.99 14.10
C PRO A 108 -0.01 17.10 15.14
N LYS A 109 0.31 16.74 16.38
CA LYS A 109 0.55 17.67 17.49
C LYS A 109 1.87 18.44 17.34
N LEU A 110 2.83 17.94 16.57
CA LEU A 110 4.14 18.58 16.39
C LEU A 110 4.19 19.59 15.24
N VAL A 111 3.07 19.80 14.54
CA VAL A 111 3.01 20.72 13.41
C VAL A 111 3.15 22.17 13.90
N HIS A 112 4.38 22.70 13.82
CA HIS A 112 4.69 24.08 14.17
C HIS A 112 4.63 24.99 12.92
N PRO A 113 4.16 26.25 13.02
CA PRO A 113 4.05 27.16 11.87
C PRO A 113 5.36 27.35 11.08
N ILE A 114 6.51 27.38 11.77
CA ILE A 114 7.84 27.46 11.14
C ILE A 114 8.06 26.28 10.20
N ILE A 115 7.69 25.07 10.63
CA ILE A 115 7.90 23.84 9.87
C ILE A 115 6.99 23.82 8.63
N ILE A 116 5.74 24.27 8.77
CA ILE A 116 4.84 24.48 7.63
C ILE A 116 5.48 25.45 6.62
N SER A 117 6.02 26.59 7.09
CA SER A 117 6.64 27.58 6.21
C SER A 117 7.90 27.05 5.50
N LEU A 118 8.65 26.16 6.16
CA LEU A 118 9.83 25.52 5.59
C LEU A 118 9.43 24.51 4.51
N ILE A 119 8.42 23.69 4.79
CA ILE A 119 7.86 22.71 3.84
C ILE A 119 7.27 23.42 2.63
N ASP A 120 6.53 24.54 2.80
CA ASP A 120 5.97 25.32 1.69
C ASP A 120 7.08 25.90 0.78
N LYS A 121 8.18 26.39 1.36
CA LYS A 121 9.35 26.85 0.59
C LYS A 121 10.01 25.71 -0.18
N LYS A 122 10.24 24.55 0.46
CA LYS A 122 10.80 23.35 -0.21
C LYS A 122 9.88 22.82 -1.30
N TRP A 123 8.57 22.89 -1.07
CA TRP A 123 7.55 22.47 -2.01
C TRP A 123 7.60 23.28 -3.31
N LYS A 124 7.56 24.61 -3.17
CA LYS A 124 7.58 25.53 -4.32
C LYS A 124 8.89 25.47 -5.10
N GLN A 125 10.02 25.29 -4.40
CA GLN A 125 11.33 25.33 -5.05
C GLN A 125 11.70 24.01 -5.73
N PHE A 126 11.50 22.87 -5.05
CA PHE A 126 12.03 21.58 -5.49
C PHE A 126 10.93 20.53 -5.68
N ALA A 127 10.11 20.29 -4.66
CA ALA A 127 9.24 19.10 -4.64
C ALA A 127 8.17 19.14 -5.74
N TYR A 128 7.58 20.32 -6.01
CA TYR A 128 6.57 20.46 -7.07
C TYR A 128 7.13 20.08 -8.45
N ARG A 129 8.36 20.51 -8.76
CA ARG A 129 9.03 20.19 -10.03
C ARG A 129 9.38 18.70 -10.15
N ILE A 130 9.76 18.07 -9.04
CA ILE A 130 10.05 16.64 -9.00
C ILE A 130 8.77 15.83 -9.17
N LEU A 131 7.70 16.20 -8.45
CA LEU A 131 6.40 15.54 -8.54
C LEU A 131 5.84 15.59 -9.95
N ILE A 132 5.83 16.77 -10.59
CA ILE A 132 5.23 16.89 -11.93
C ILE A 132 6.02 16.10 -12.97
N ARG A 133 7.37 16.05 -12.86
CA ARG A 133 8.21 15.20 -13.72
C ARG A 133 7.91 13.72 -13.50
N ARG A 134 7.80 13.27 -12.25
CA ARG A 134 7.43 11.88 -11.92
C ARG A 134 6.03 11.55 -12.46
N PHE A 135 5.06 12.44 -12.29
CA PHE A 135 3.70 12.29 -12.81
C PHE A 135 3.69 12.10 -14.33
N PHE A 136 4.36 12.99 -15.08
CA PHE A 136 4.39 12.90 -16.54
C PHE A 136 5.09 11.62 -17.01
N LEU A 137 6.21 11.23 -16.39
CA LEU A 137 6.92 10.00 -16.73
C LEU A 137 6.04 8.76 -16.46
N THR A 138 5.39 8.68 -15.31
CA THR A 138 4.48 7.57 -14.99
C THR A 138 3.26 7.56 -15.91
N PHE A 139 2.68 8.72 -16.22
CA PHE A 139 1.54 8.81 -17.12
C PHE A 139 1.88 8.35 -18.53
N VAL A 140 3.04 8.77 -19.08
CA VAL A 140 3.51 8.31 -20.39
C VAL A 140 3.81 6.81 -20.37
N TYR A 141 4.40 6.28 -19.29
CA TYR A 141 4.60 4.86 -19.12
C TYR A 141 3.29 4.07 -19.14
N LEU A 142 2.28 4.49 -18.37
CA LEU A 142 0.97 3.84 -18.35
C LEU A 142 0.22 3.96 -19.68
N LEU A 143 0.39 5.07 -20.40
CA LEU A 143 -0.15 5.23 -21.74
C LEU A 143 0.53 4.27 -22.73
N SER A 144 1.86 4.11 -22.65
CA SER A 144 2.60 3.15 -23.47
C SER A 144 2.20 1.71 -23.17
N PHE A 145 1.95 1.39 -21.89
CA PHE A 145 1.40 0.11 -21.46
C PHE A 145 0.00 -0.11 -22.05
N LEU A 146 -0.91 0.88 -21.93
CA LEU A 146 -2.25 0.82 -22.49
C LEU A 146 -2.21 0.57 -24.01
N ILE A 147 -1.43 1.35 -24.75
CA ILE A 147 -1.27 1.19 -26.21
C ILE A 147 -0.76 -0.21 -26.54
N THR A 148 0.23 -0.71 -25.80
CA THR A 148 0.76 -2.08 -26.00
C THR A 148 -0.32 -3.14 -25.78
N THR A 149 -1.11 -3.02 -24.71
CA THR A 149 -2.20 -3.97 -24.43
C THR A 149 -3.30 -3.97 -25.50
N ILE A 150 -3.65 -2.79 -26.04
CA ILE A 150 -4.66 -2.66 -27.10
C ILE A 150 -4.14 -3.26 -28.41
N LEU A 151 -2.89 -2.95 -28.79
CA LEU A 151 -2.29 -3.49 -30.02
C LEU A 151 -2.09 -5.01 -29.97
N GLU A 152 -1.90 -5.56 -28.77
CA GLU A 152 -1.75 -6.99 -28.53
C GLU A 152 -3.09 -7.74 -28.57
N GLN A 153 -4.17 -7.13 -28.08
CA GLN A 153 -5.52 -7.73 -28.09
C GLN A 153 -6.28 -7.55 -29.40
N ALA A 154 -5.80 -6.70 -30.31
CA ALA A 154 -6.42 -6.56 -31.62
C ALA A 154 -6.43 -7.93 -32.32
N PRO A 155 -7.57 -8.41 -32.82
CA PRO A 155 -7.63 -9.71 -33.48
C PRO A 155 -6.66 -9.74 -34.66
N SER A 156 -5.89 -10.82 -34.76
CA SER A 156 -5.25 -11.20 -36.01
C SER A 156 -6.38 -11.71 -36.89
N GLU A 157 -6.75 -10.96 -37.93
CA GLU A 157 -7.68 -11.45 -38.95
C GLU A 157 -7.00 -12.62 -39.69
N THR A 158 -7.10 -13.81 -39.11
CA THR A 158 -6.60 -15.05 -39.74
C THR A 158 -7.68 -16.14 -39.78
N THR A 159 -8.92 -15.78 -39.43
CA THR A 159 -10.10 -16.64 -39.66
C THR A 159 -11.14 -15.87 -40.46
N ALA A 160 -10.76 -15.41 -41.65
CA ALA A 160 -11.70 -15.12 -42.72
C ALA A 160 -11.30 -16.02 -43.90
N ASP A 161 -12.05 -17.11 -44.03
CA ASP A 161 -12.27 -17.97 -45.19
C ASP A 161 -11.09 -18.28 -46.14
N GLU A 162 -10.82 -19.58 -46.26
CA GLU A 162 -9.84 -20.25 -47.14
C GLU A 162 -10.06 -20.03 -48.66
N ASN A 163 -10.90 -19.08 -49.09
CA ASN A 163 -11.36 -18.97 -50.48
C ASN A 163 -11.14 -17.64 -51.21
N ASP A 164 -10.50 -16.62 -50.62
CA ASP A 164 -10.16 -15.40 -51.37
C ASP A 164 -8.65 -15.18 -51.48
N LYS A 165 -8.07 -15.68 -52.57
CA LYS A 165 -6.68 -15.46 -52.97
C LYS A 165 -6.54 -14.10 -53.65
N THR A 166 -6.92 -13.02 -52.97
CA THR A 166 -6.51 -11.66 -53.32
C THR A 166 -5.88 -11.00 -52.11
N VAL A 167 -4.84 -11.65 -51.60
CA VAL A 167 -3.96 -11.10 -50.57
C VAL A 167 -3.28 -9.85 -51.13
N THR A 168 -3.83 -8.70 -50.79
CA THR A 168 -3.21 -7.40 -51.02
C THR A 168 -1.90 -7.37 -50.23
N THR A 169 -0.79 -7.05 -50.92
CA THR A 169 0.55 -6.90 -50.32
C THR A 169 0.54 -5.88 -49.17
N ASP A 170 -0.40 -4.93 -49.19
CA ASP A 170 -0.58 -3.89 -48.18
C ASP A 170 -1.05 -4.45 -46.82
N GLY A 171 -1.95 -5.46 -46.78
CA GLY A 171 -2.44 -6.04 -45.52
C GLY A 171 -1.35 -6.75 -44.71
N LYS A 172 -0.50 -7.55 -45.38
CA LYS A 172 0.63 -8.25 -44.74
C LYS A 172 1.68 -7.27 -44.18
N SER A 173 1.86 -6.11 -44.82
CA SER A 173 2.81 -5.10 -44.36
C SER A 173 2.34 -4.39 -43.09
N LEU A 174 1.02 -4.16 -42.96
CA LEU A 174 0.41 -3.57 -41.77
C LEU A 174 0.50 -4.53 -40.57
N ASP A 175 0.23 -5.82 -40.76
CA ASP A 175 0.37 -6.82 -39.69
C ASP A 175 1.82 -6.97 -39.20
N PHE A 176 2.79 -6.96 -40.11
CA PHE A 176 4.21 -7.00 -39.75
C PHE A 176 4.63 -5.76 -38.96
N SER A 177 4.18 -4.58 -39.38
CA SER A 177 4.43 -3.33 -38.64
C SER A 177 3.81 -3.35 -37.23
N ARG A 178 2.61 -3.90 -37.09
CA ARG A 178 1.91 -4.04 -35.80
C ARG A 178 2.65 -4.97 -34.85
N GLN A 179 3.16 -6.10 -35.36
CA GLN A 179 3.94 -7.04 -34.57
C GLN A 179 5.25 -6.42 -34.07
N ILE A 180 5.94 -5.65 -34.92
CA ILE A 180 7.16 -4.92 -34.52
C ILE A 180 6.84 -3.89 -33.45
N ILE A 181 5.81 -3.06 -33.64
CA ILE A 181 5.43 -2.02 -32.68
C ILE A 181 5.02 -2.65 -31.34
N SER A 182 4.25 -3.75 -31.36
CA SER A 182 3.88 -4.48 -30.15
C SER A 182 5.10 -5.10 -29.45
N ALA A 183 6.04 -5.69 -30.19
CA ALA A 183 7.27 -6.23 -29.61
C ALA A 183 8.14 -5.15 -28.95
N VAL A 184 8.27 -3.98 -29.59
CA VAL A 184 8.96 -2.82 -29.02
C VAL A 184 8.25 -2.31 -27.77
N GLY A 185 6.91 -2.21 -27.82
CA GLY A 185 6.09 -1.84 -26.66
C GLY A 185 6.28 -2.78 -25.46
N ARG A 186 6.29 -4.10 -25.70
CA ARG A 186 6.57 -5.10 -24.67
C ARG A 186 7.95 -4.89 -24.03
N PHE A 187 8.98 -4.65 -24.84
CA PHE A 187 10.33 -4.39 -24.33
C PHE A 187 10.36 -3.16 -23.42
N ILE A 188 9.72 -2.05 -23.84
CA ILE A 188 9.62 -0.82 -23.04
C ILE A 188 8.91 -1.08 -21.70
N VAL A 189 7.82 -1.85 -21.71
CA VAL A 189 7.06 -2.17 -20.49
C VAL A 189 7.90 -2.97 -19.49
N ILE A 190 8.65 -3.97 -19.97
CA ILE A 190 9.54 -4.80 -19.15
C ILE A 190 10.68 -3.98 -18.57
N GLU A 191 11.38 -3.20 -19.39
CA GLU A 191 12.48 -2.34 -18.96
C GLU A 191 12.00 -1.32 -17.91
N GLY A 192 10.83 -0.70 -18.12
CA GLY A 192 10.24 0.20 -17.14
C GLY A 192 9.87 -0.49 -15.82
N ALA A 193 9.38 -1.73 -15.87
CA ALA A 193 9.07 -2.51 -14.68
C ALA A 193 10.35 -2.92 -13.91
N LEU A 194 11.40 -3.31 -14.62
CA LEU A 194 12.73 -3.60 -14.04
C LEU A 194 13.36 -2.36 -13.40
N TRP A 195 13.28 -1.21 -14.08
CA TRP A 195 13.77 0.05 -13.53
C TRP A 195 13.03 0.43 -12.26
N LYS A 196 11.70 0.33 -12.26
CA LYS A 196 10.87 0.67 -11.10
C LYS A 196 11.10 -0.30 -9.93
N SER A 197 11.20 -1.60 -10.19
CA SER A 197 11.48 -2.59 -9.15
C SER A 197 12.88 -2.43 -8.56
N ALA A 198 13.90 -2.11 -9.36
CA ALA A 198 15.25 -1.82 -8.87
C ALA A 198 15.26 -0.59 -7.95
N TYR A 199 14.50 0.46 -8.30
CA TYR A 199 14.34 1.64 -7.45
C TYR A 199 13.69 1.28 -6.10
N GLU A 200 12.61 0.49 -6.11
CA GLU A 200 11.93 0.04 -4.89
C GLU A 200 12.80 -0.88 -4.04
N ILE A 201 13.55 -1.80 -4.64
CA ILE A 201 14.47 -2.68 -3.91
C ILE A 201 15.57 -1.85 -3.23
N ASN A 202 16.11 -0.85 -3.92
CA ASN A 202 17.11 0.04 -3.32
C ASN A 202 16.52 0.84 -2.14
N GLU A 203 15.26 1.28 -2.26
CA GLU A 203 14.54 1.94 -1.16
C GLU A 203 14.28 0.98 0.01
N MET A 204 13.87 -0.27 -0.25
CA MET A 204 13.70 -1.30 0.77
C MET A 204 15.02 -1.61 1.50
N CYS A 205 16.14 -1.66 0.77
CA CYS A 205 17.47 -1.89 1.34
C CYS A 205 17.94 -0.73 2.21
N THR A 206 17.62 0.51 1.83
CA THR A 206 18.06 1.72 2.57
C THR A 206 17.21 2.00 3.80
N LEU A 207 15.90 1.83 3.73
CA LEU A 207 14.97 2.04 4.86
C LEU A 207 14.87 0.84 5.80
N GLY A 208 15.20 -0.35 5.29
CA GLY A 208 14.98 -1.64 5.94
C GLY A 208 13.59 -2.20 5.65
N LEU A 209 13.52 -3.51 5.34
CA LEU A 209 12.31 -4.20 4.89
C LEU A 209 11.10 -4.00 5.84
N TRP A 210 11.35 -4.08 7.15
CA TRP A 210 10.31 -3.95 8.16
C TRP A 210 9.75 -2.53 8.26
N ASN A 211 10.61 -1.52 8.17
CA ASN A 211 10.19 -0.11 8.20
C ASN A 211 9.46 0.26 6.89
N TYR A 212 9.91 -0.30 5.76
CA TYR A 212 9.25 -0.11 4.48
C TYR A 212 7.79 -0.57 4.51
N TRP A 213 7.52 -1.75 5.05
CA TRP A 213 6.16 -2.30 5.12
C TRP A 213 5.31 -1.70 6.25
N ASN A 214 5.93 -1.30 7.36
CA ASN A 214 5.24 -0.60 8.46
C ASN A 214 5.18 0.92 8.26
N SER A 215 5.44 1.42 7.05
CA SER A 215 5.31 2.83 6.74
C SER A 215 3.86 3.28 6.96
N ALA A 216 3.66 4.41 7.63
CA ALA A 216 2.32 4.86 7.96
C ALA A 216 1.58 5.45 6.73
N GLY A 217 0.31 5.04 6.57
CA GLY A 217 -0.67 5.71 5.71
C GLY A 217 -0.39 5.64 4.21
N SER A 218 -0.24 6.80 3.58
CA SER A 218 -0.20 6.94 2.11
C SER A 218 1.05 6.33 1.46
N ILE A 219 2.18 6.27 2.19
CA ILE A 219 3.44 5.73 1.66
C ILE A 219 3.33 4.22 1.49
N PHE A 220 2.70 3.54 2.44
CA PHE A 220 2.41 2.11 2.33
C PHE A 220 1.59 1.78 1.07
N LEU A 221 0.61 2.62 0.73
CA LEU A 221 -0.20 2.40 -0.47
C LEU A 221 0.60 2.57 -1.76
N GLU A 222 1.45 3.61 -1.84
CA GLU A 222 2.34 3.81 -3.00
C GLU A 222 3.19 2.56 -3.22
N ASN A 223 3.83 2.09 -2.14
CA ASN A 223 4.69 0.92 -2.12
C ASN A 223 3.91 -0.35 -2.51
N PHE A 224 2.75 -0.58 -1.90
CA PHE A 224 1.91 -1.74 -2.17
C PHE A 224 1.43 -1.80 -3.62
N LEU A 225 0.89 -0.69 -4.14
CA LEU A 225 0.38 -0.62 -5.52
C LEU A 225 1.51 -0.80 -6.54
N ALA A 226 2.66 -0.16 -6.32
CA ALA A 226 3.78 -0.23 -7.24
C ALA A 226 4.45 -1.63 -7.23
N CYS A 227 4.66 -2.22 -6.05
CA CYS A 227 5.14 -3.61 -5.94
C CYS A 227 4.16 -4.60 -6.59
N SER A 228 2.85 -4.45 -6.33
CA SER A 228 1.82 -5.32 -6.91
C SER A 228 1.77 -5.19 -8.44
N PHE A 229 1.91 -3.98 -8.98
CA PHE A 229 1.95 -3.75 -10.42
C PHE A 229 3.18 -4.44 -11.05
N CYS A 230 4.37 -4.23 -10.48
CA CYS A 230 5.60 -4.88 -10.94
C CYS A 230 5.47 -6.41 -10.89
N PHE A 231 4.91 -6.96 -9.81
CA PHE A 231 4.67 -8.38 -9.66
C PHE A 231 3.73 -8.94 -10.74
N CYS A 232 2.65 -8.24 -11.07
CA CYS A 232 1.74 -8.64 -12.16
C CYS A 232 2.47 -8.67 -13.51
N ILE A 233 3.30 -7.67 -13.82
CA ILE A 233 4.07 -7.65 -15.07
C ILE A 233 5.05 -8.82 -15.13
N PHE A 234 5.81 -9.10 -14.07
CA PHE A 234 6.70 -10.27 -14.06
C PHE A 234 5.93 -11.59 -14.20
N THR A 235 4.75 -11.70 -13.59
CA THR A 235 3.89 -12.89 -13.71
C THR A 235 3.38 -13.07 -15.15
N VAL A 236 3.02 -12.00 -15.84
CA VAL A 236 2.68 -12.05 -17.28
C VAL A 236 3.85 -12.60 -18.08
N GLN A 237 5.07 -12.14 -17.79
CA GLN A 237 6.27 -12.59 -18.50
C GLN A 237 6.59 -14.06 -18.23
N THR A 238 6.41 -14.55 -17.01
CA THR A 238 6.59 -15.98 -16.73
C THR A 238 5.52 -16.83 -17.41
N LEU A 239 4.25 -16.42 -17.41
CA LEU A 239 3.18 -17.14 -18.10
C LEU A 239 3.39 -17.22 -19.62
N ARG A 240 3.97 -16.17 -20.22
CA ARG A 240 4.37 -16.18 -21.63
C ARG A 240 5.48 -17.19 -21.92
N LEU A 241 6.43 -17.39 -21.00
CA LEU A 241 7.47 -18.40 -21.15
C LEU A 241 6.93 -19.83 -21.07
N PHE A 242 5.83 -20.03 -20.34
CA PHE A 242 5.16 -21.33 -20.17
C PHE A 242 3.94 -21.53 -21.09
N ASP A 243 3.67 -20.59 -22.00
CA ASP A 243 2.55 -20.61 -22.96
C ASP A 243 1.16 -20.86 -22.31
N MET A 244 0.88 -20.17 -21.20
CA MET A 244 -0.36 -20.34 -20.43
C MET A 244 -1.42 -19.29 -20.80
N GLN A 245 -2.65 -19.71 -21.06
CA GLN A 245 -3.76 -18.87 -21.57
C GLN A 245 -4.30 -17.81 -20.58
N HIS A 246 -3.81 -17.74 -19.34
CA HIS A 246 -4.34 -16.86 -18.29
C HIS A 246 -3.73 -15.45 -18.28
N GLU A 247 -2.93 -15.12 -19.30
CA GLU A 247 -2.23 -13.84 -19.41
C GLU A 247 -3.16 -12.61 -19.37
N THR A 248 -4.25 -12.66 -20.14
CA THR A 248 -5.20 -11.55 -20.32
C THR A 248 -5.79 -11.08 -18.99
N VAL A 249 -6.06 -12.02 -18.08
CA VAL A 249 -6.66 -11.72 -16.77
C VAL A 249 -5.68 -10.93 -15.91
N ILE A 250 -4.41 -11.36 -15.85
CA ILE A 250 -3.39 -10.69 -15.04
C ILE A 250 -3.03 -9.33 -15.64
N LEU A 251 -3.04 -9.20 -16.97
CA LEU A 251 -2.85 -7.93 -17.66
C LEU A 251 -3.97 -6.93 -17.32
N ALA A 252 -5.22 -7.39 -17.23
CA ALA A 252 -6.36 -6.56 -16.80
C ALA A 252 -6.20 -6.09 -15.34
N PHE A 253 -5.77 -6.97 -14.44
CA PHE A 253 -5.45 -6.59 -13.06
C PHE A 253 -4.28 -5.60 -12.98
N ALA A 254 -3.22 -5.80 -13.77
CA ALA A 254 -2.09 -4.86 -13.85
C ALA A 254 -2.56 -3.48 -14.32
N SER A 255 -3.46 -3.42 -15.30
CA SER A 255 -4.04 -2.14 -15.77
C SER A 255 -4.82 -1.43 -14.66
N LEU A 256 -5.67 -2.15 -13.93
CA LEU A 256 -6.42 -1.57 -12.81
C LEU A 256 -5.48 -1.00 -11.74
N LEU A 257 -4.45 -1.77 -11.36
CA LEU A 257 -3.46 -1.35 -10.36
C LEU A 257 -2.65 -0.14 -10.85
N GLY A 258 -2.19 -0.15 -12.10
CA GLY A 258 -1.40 0.92 -12.70
C GLY A 258 -2.16 2.25 -12.75
N TRP A 259 -3.41 2.25 -13.20
CA TRP A 259 -4.23 3.46 -13.20
C TRP A 259 -4.63 3.91 -11.80
N SER A 260 -4.85 2.97 -10.86
CA SER A 260 -5.10 3.33 -9.46
C SER A 260 -3.89 4.02 -8.80
N TYR A 261 -2.67 3.66 -9.19
CA TYR A 261 -1.44 4.32 -8.74
C TYR A 261 -1.41 5.82 -9.10
N MET A 262 -2.10 6.25 -10.16
CA MET A 262 -2.16 7.68 -10.53
C MET A 262 -2.82 8.56 -9.47
N PHE A 263 -3.71 8.01 -8.64
CA PHE A 263 -4.30 8.77 -7.53
C PHE A 263 -3.25 9.24 -6.53
N PHE A 264 -2.11 8.53 -6.43
CA PHE A 264 -1.02 8.94 -5.57
C PHE A 264 -0.55 10.36 -5.86
N PHE A 265 -0.35 10.69 -7.14
CA PHE A 265 0.13 12.01 -7.55
C PHE A 265 -0.86 13.14 -7.32
N THR A 266 -2.14 12.81 -7.09
CA THR A 266 -3.18 13.81 -6.83
C THR A 266 -3.30 14.18 -5.35
N MET A 267 -2.68 13.40 -4.45
CA MET A 267 -2.76 13.63 -3.00
C MET A 267 -2.17 14.95 -2.49
N PRO A 268 -1.05 15.46 -3.03
CA PRO A 268 -0.45 16.70 -2.52
C PRO A 268 -1.29 17.95 -2.79
N PHE A 269 -2.30 17.89 -3.66
CA PHE A 269 -3.14 19.04 -3.98
C PHE A 269 -4.20 19.27 -2.90
N ARG A 270 -4.36 20.51 -2.46
CA ARG A 270 -5.31 20.89 -1.40
C ARG A 270 -6.77 20.54 -1.73
N PHE A 271 -7.15 20.56 -3.01
CA PHE A 271 -8.51 20.25 -3.45
C PHE A 271 -8.77 18.73 -3.50
N THR A 272 -7.88 17.96 -4.14
CA THR A 272 -8.07 16.53 -4.40
C THR A 272 -7.55 15.63 -3.27
N GLY A 273 -6.56 16.09 -2.51
CA GLY A 273 -5.89 15.30 -1.48
C GLY A 273 -6.80 14.73 -0.40
N PRO A 274 -7.63 15.56 0.27
CA PRO A 274 -8.56 15.06 1.28
C PRO A 274 -9.52 14.00 0.75
N PHE A 275 -9.95 14.13 -0.51
CA PHE A 275 -10.84 13.18 -1.17
C PHE A 275 -10.17 11.82 -1.39
N VAL A 276 -8.93 11.79 -1.88
CA VAL A 276 -8.18 10.53 -2.07
C VAL A 276 -7.88 9.85 -0.74
N ILE A 277 -7.50 10.62 0.30
CA ILE A 277 -7.28 10.09 1.64
C ILE A 277 -8.57 9.49 2.22
N MET A 278 -9.73 10.10 1.95
CA MET A 278 -11.03 9.58 2.37
C MET A 278 -11.34 8.23 1.69
N ILE A 279 -11.18 8.15 0.35
CA ILE A 279 -11.35 6.88 -0.39
C ILE A 279 -10.45 5.79 0.18
N TYR A 280 -9.17 6.09 0.40
CA TYR A 280 -8.21 5.13 0.97
C TYR A 280 -8.67 4.61 2.33
N LYS A 281 -9.10 5.51 3.23
CA LYS A 281 -9.59 5.13 4.55
C LYS A 281 -10.85 4.26 4.47
N MET A 282 -11.79 4.59 3.58
CA MET A 282 -13.00 3.80 3.37
C MET A 282 -12.67 2.40 2.85
N LEU A 283 -11.75 2.28 1.89
CA LEU A 283 -11.37 1.00 1.30
C LEU A 283 -10.68 0.06 2.31
N PHE A 284 -9.68 0.56 3.05
CA PHE A 284 -8.91 -0.29 3.96
C PHE A 284 -9.60 -0.53 5.31
N ASN A 285 -10.30 0.44 5.88
CA ASN A 285 -10.91 0.24 7.20
C ASN A 285 -12.30 -0.37 7.12
N ASP A 286 -13.13 0.03 6.14
CA ASP A 286 -14.54 -0.35 6.12
C ASP A 286 -14.77 -1.53 5.17
N VAL A 287 -14.29 -1.43 3.92
CA VAL A 287 -14.51 -2.48 2.91
C VAL A 287 -13.79 -3.77 3.27
N LEU A 288 -12.55 -3.75 3.78
CA LEU A 288 -11.86 -4.99 4.19
C LEU A 288 -12.60 -5.74 5.31
N ARG A 289 -13.14 -5.02 6.30
CA ARG A 289 -13.94 -5.64 7.37
C ARG A 289 -15.21 -6.29 6.81
N PHE A 290 -15.87 -5.60 5.89
CA PHE A 290 -17.04 -6.15 5.19
C PHE A 290 -16.68 -7.38 4.36
N CYS A 291 -15.58 -7.35 3.61
CA CYS A 291 -15.11 -8.48 2.80
C CYS A 291 -14.81 -9.72 3.67
N ILE A 292 -14.21 -9.55 4.86
CA ILE A 292 -13.95 -10.67 5.77
C ILE A 292 -15.27 -11.33 6.20
N ILE A 293 -16.25 -10.54 6.63
CA ILE A 293 -17.57 -11.05 7.01
C ILE A 293 -18.24 -11.74 5.82
N TYR A 294 -18.19 -11.11 4.64
CA TYR A 294 -18.76 -11.65 3.41
C TYR A 294 -18.13 -13.00 3.01
N ILE A 295 -16.80 -13.16 3.10
CA ILE A 295 -16.11 -14.41 2.77
C ILE A 295 -16.53 -15.54 3.71
N ILE A 296 -16.68 -15.27 5.01
CA ILE A 296 -17.13 -16.27 6.00
C ILE A 296 -18.54 -16.77 5.63
N PHE A 297 -19.48 -15.85 5.37
CA PHE A 297 -20.83 -16.21 4.94
C PHE A 297 -20.83 -16.96 3.61
N LEU A 298 -20.10 -16.46 2.60
CA LEU A 298 -20.05 -17.05 1.26
C LEU A 298 -19.52 -18.49 1.32
N THR A 299 -18.50 -18.74 2.14
CA THR A 299 -17.94 -20.09 2.32
C THR A 299 -18.95 -21.03 2.96
N GLY A 300 -19.64 -20.60 4.02
CA GLY A 300 -20.67 -21.42 4.68
C GLY A 300 -21.85 -21.76 3.76
N PHE A 301 -22.35 -20.78 3.02
CA PHE A 301 -23.43 -21.02 2.05
C PHE A 301 -22.97 -21.86 0.86
N SER A 302 -21.76 -21.62 0.34
CA SER A 302 -21.18 -22.43 -0.75
C SER A 302 -21.10 -23.91 -0.36
N GLN A 303 -20.64 -24.22 0.86
CA GLN A 303 -20.61 -25.59 1.37
C GLN A 303 -22.01 -26.20 1.52
N CYS A 304 -22.97 -25.46 2.07
CA CYS A 304 -24.35 -25.90 2.20
C CYS A 304 -24.97 -26.26 0.84
N PHE A 305 -24.80 -25.40 -0.17
CA PHE A 305 -25.31 -25.64 -1.51
C PHE A 305 -24.59 -26.80 -2.21
N PHE A 306 -23.28 -26.95 -2.02
CA PHE A 306 -22.52 -28.07 -2.58
C PHE A 306 -23.06 -29.43 -2.08
N ILE A 307 -23.38 -29.53 -0.78
CA ILE A 307 -23.97 -30.75 -0.20
C ILE A 307 -25.38 -31.01 -0.76
N LEU A 308 -26.22 -29.97 -0.80
CA LEU A 308 -27.59 -30.08 -1.28
C LEU A 308 -27.66 -30.54 -2.75
N PHE A 309 -26.84 -29.96 -3.63
CA PHE A 309 -26.83 -30.31 -5.04
C PHE A 309 -26.24 -31.71 -5.30
N ASN A 310 -25.19 -32.11 -4.59
CA ASN A 310 -24.68 -33.47 -4.69
C ASN A 310 -25.70 -34.51 -4.22
N GLY A 311 -26.50 -34.20 -3.20
CA GLY A 311 -27.61 -35.07 -2.77
C GLY A 311 -28.64 -35.27 -3.88
N ASN A 312 -29.04 -34.18 -4.53
CA ASN A 312 -30.01 -34.23 -5.63
C ASN A 312 -29.47 -34.91 -6.89
N GLU A 313 -28.19 -34.73 -7.25
CA GLU A 313 -27.58 -35.44 -8.37
C GLU A 313 -27.49 -36.95 -8.11
N ARG A 314 -27.08 -37.35 -6.90
CA ARG A 314 -27.08 -38.77 -6.51
C ARG A 314 -28.48 -39.39 -6.59
N ALA A 315 -29.50 -38.68 -6.10
CA ALA A 315 -30.88 -39.12 -6.20
C ALA A 315 -31.38 -39.21 -7.66
N ARG A 316 -31.05 -38.22 -8.51
CA ARG A 316 -31.40 -38.23 -9.94
C ARG A 316 -30.70 -39.36 -10.69
N ILE A 317 -29.42 -39.63 -10.41
CA ILE A 317 -28.68 -40.75 -11.01
C ILE A 317 -29.32 -42.08 -10.61
N ALA A 318 -29.64 -42.27 -9.33
CA ALA A 318 -30.31 -43.48 -8.85
C ALA A 318 -31.67 -43.69 -9.55
N LEU A 319 -32.50 -42.66 -9.64
CA LEU A 319 -33.80 -42.72 -10.33
C LEU A 319 -33.67 -42.96 -11.84
N ASN A 320 -32.66 -42.38 -12.50
CA ASN A 320 -32.41 -42.61 -13.93
C ASN A 320 -31.90 -44.03 -14.22
N ILE A 321 -31.10 -44.61 -13.32
CA ILE A 321 -30.69 -46.02 -13.41
C ILE A 321 -31.92 -46.91 -13.23
N GLU A 322 -32.79 -46.59 -12.26
CA GLU A 322 -34.02 -47.33 -11.99
C GLU A 322 -35.01 -47.27 -13.17
N SER A 323 -35.17 -46.11 -13.81
CA SER A 323 -36.07 -45.95 -14.96
C SER A 323 -35.60 -46.67 -16.22
N ARG A 324 -34.29 -46.91 -16.37
CA ARG A 324 -33.70 -47.69 -17.47
C ARG A 324 -33.72 -49.20 -17.26
N MET A 325 -34.06 -49.69 -16.06
CA MET A 325 -34.18 -51.12 -15.80
C MET A 325 -35.49 -51.69 -16.35
N SER A 326 -35.44 -52.92 -16.90
CA SER A 326 -36.67 -53.62 -17.29
C SER A 326 -37.52 -53.92 -16.05
N THR A 327 -38.84 -53.90 -16.22
CA THR A 327 -39.84 -54.10 -15.15
C THR A 327 -39.60 -55.38 -14.35
N SER A 328 -39.16 -56.47 -15.00
CA SER A 328 -38.82 -57.73 -14.35
C SER A 328 -37.58 -57.65 -13.45
N LYS A 329 -36.53 -56.94 -13.88
CA LYS A 329 -35.32 -56.72 -13.06
C LYS A 329 -35.60 -55.80 -11.87
N ARG A 330 -36.44 -54.79 -12.08
CA ARG A 330 -36.88 -53.87 -11.02
C ARG A 330 -37.67 -54.63 -9.93
N GLN A 331 -38.62 -55.46 -10.32
CA GLN A 331 -39.38 -56.30 -9.38
C GLN A 331 -38.49 -57.30 -8.64
N LEU A 332 -37.50 -57.90 -9.31
CA LEU A 332 -36.56 -58.81 -8.67
C LEU A 332 -35.65 -58.10 -7.65
N ASN A 333 -35.19 -56.88 -7.96
CA ASN A 333 -34.43 -56.06 -7.02
C ASN A 333 -35.28 -55.58 -5.84
N ILE A 334 -36.53 -55.19 -6.06
CA ILE A 334 -37.45 -54.82 -4.97
C ILE A 334 -37.69 -56.02 -4.05
N ASN A 335 -37.95 -57.20 -4.62
CA ASN A 335 -38.19 -58.43 -3.88
C ASN A 335 -36.94 -58.95 -3.13
N LYS A 336 -35.75 -58.43 -3.43
CA LYS A 336 -34.50 -58.78 -2.74
C LYS A 336 -34.40 -58.12 -1.36
N TYR A 337 -35.00 -56.94 -1.17
CA TYR A 337 -34.90 -56.16 0.07
C TYR A 337 -36.26 -55.97 0.77
N ARG A 338 -37.35 -56.38 0.12
CA ARG A 338 -38.72 -56.27 0.62
C ARG A 338 -39.14 -57.57 1.32
N VAL A 339 -39.69 -57.45 2.52
CA VAL A 339 -40.35 -58.53 3.25
C VAL A 339 -41.75 -58.08 3.64
N ASP A 340 -42.75 -58.87 3.27
CA ASP A 340 -44.15 -58.59 3.64
C ASP A 340 -44.49 -59.38 4.90
N VAL A 341 -44.87 -58.68 5.98
CA VAL A 341 -45.31 -59.28 7.25
C VAL A 341 -46.72 -58.80 7.53
N GLN A 342 -47.66 -59.74 7.69
CA GLN A 342 -49.07 -59.44 8.02
C GLN A 342 -49.77 -58.47 7.06
N GLY A 343 -49.40 -58.46 5.77
CA GLY A 343 -50.00 -57.61 4.75
C GLY A 343 -49.43 -56.20 4.67
N GLU A 344 -48.52 -55.83 5.57
CA GLU A 344 -47.74 -54.59 5.48
C GLU A 344 -46.33 -54.86 4.93
N ARG A 345 -45.81 -53.88 4.18
CA ARG A 345 -44.55 -53.99 3.46
C ARG A 345 -43.41 -53.41 4.30
N TYR A 346 -42.41 -54.23 4.62
CA TYR A 346 -41.25 -53.83 5.41
C TYR A 346 -39.95 -53.95 4.59
N LEU A 347 -38.96 -53.13 4.93
CA LEU A 347 -37.61 -53.17 4.35
C LEU A 347 -36.72 -54.05 5.24
N GLN A 348 -36.11 -55.08 4.67
CA GLN A 348 -35.14 -55.91 5.37
C GLN A 348 -33.79 -55.20 5.40
N VAL A 349 -33.41 -54.70 6.57
CA VAL A 349 -32.12 -54.04 6.81
C VAL A 349 -31.35 -54.88 7.83
N GLU A 350 -30.11 -55.23 7.50
CA GLU A 350 -29.21 -55.92 8.41
C GLU A 350 -28.56 -54.87 9.33
N GLN A 351 -29.01 -54.80 10.57
CA GLN A 351 -28.40 -53.94 11.59
C GLN A 351 -27.28 -54.72 12.30
N VAL A 352 -26.04 -54.29 12.08
CA VAL A 352 -24.91 -54.68 12.93
C VAL A 352 -24.97 -53.79 14.17
N ASN A 353 -24.96 -54.38 15.37
CA ASN A 353 -25.09 -53.71 16.67
C ASN A 353 -23.87 -52.86 17.05
N ASP A 354 -23.38 -51.99 16.17
CA ASP A 354 -22.39 -50.97 16.50
C ASP A 354 -22.98 -49.58 16.23
N ALA A 355 -23.46 -48.96 17.32
CA ALA A 355 -23.55 -47.52 17.53
C ALA A 355 -24.21 -46.65 16.43
N LEU A 356 -25.42 -46.99 16.00
CA LEU A 356 -26.31 -46.00 15.38
C LEU A 356 -27.00 -45.20 16.49
N GLY A 357 -26.47 -44.00 16.74
CA GLY A 357 -27.06 -43.00 17.63
C GLY A 357 -28.45 -42.59 17.16
N TYR A 358 -29.46 -43.30 17.64
CA TYR A 358 -30.73 -42.65 17.95
C TYR A 358 -30.51 -41.84 19.23
N PRO A 359 -30.90 -40.55 19.28
CA PRO A 359 -30.97 -39.86 20.55
C PRO A 359 -31.94 -40.66 21.42
N LYS A 360 -31.48 -41.13 22.58
CA LYS A 360 -32.39 -41.57 23.63
C LYS A 360 -33.19 -40.33 23.99
N ASP A 361 -34.47 -40.32 23.66
CA ASP A 361 -35.40 -39.41 24.28
C ASP A 361 -35.36 -39.75 25.78
N ASP A 362 -34.81 -38.84 26.57
CA ASP A 362 -34.90 -38.89 28.03
C ASP A 362 -36.38 -38.71 28.38
N GLU A 363 -37.11 -39.83 28.46
CA GLU A 363 -38.41 -39.87 29.12
C GLU A 363 -38.19 -39.50 30.58
N ALA A 364 -38.69 -38.32 30.93
CA ALA A 364 -38.93 -37.90 32.28
C ALA A 364 -39.76 -38.96 33.01
N ASN A 365 -39.23 -39.46 34.12
CA ASN A 365 -40.02 -40.06 35.17
C ASN A 365 -41.04 -39.01 35.67
N ASP A 366 -42.30 -39.20 35.31
CA ASP A 366 -43.44 -38.80 36.14
C ASP A 366 -44.02 -40.09 36.74
N ASP A 367 -43.74 -40.26 38.05
CA ASP A 367 -44.60 -40.79 39.12
C ASP A 367 -45.67 -41.87 38.80
N GLU A 368 -45.47 -43.09 39.31
CA GLU A 368 -46.18 -43.73 40.46
C GLU A 368 -45.95 -45.25 40.54
#